data_AF-A0AA37LDQ7-F1
#
_entry.id   AF-A0AA37LDQ7-F1
#
_cell.length_a   1.000
_cell.length_b   1.000
_cell.length_c   1.000
_cell.angle_alpha   90.00
_cell.angle_beta   90.00
_cell.angle_gamma   90.00
#
_symmetry.space_group_name_H-M   'P 1'
#
loop_
_entity.id
_entity.type
_entity.pdbx_description
1 polymer ?
#
loop_
_entity_poly.entity_id
_entity_poly.type
_entity_poly.pdbx_seq_one_letter_code
_entity_poly.pdbx_strand_id
1 'polypeptide(L)'
;MVAKSPVRFECEYMQTVRLPGNPPMGTVDVVFGRVIGVHIDESVLTDGKIDVSKTNPIARLGYFEYGVINESFEMVVPGDKRLLVGDLLRDGSE
;
A
#
# COMPACT_ATOMS: atom_id res chain seq x y z
N MET A 1 -6.98 -14.77 9.42
CA MET A 1 -5.84 -13.83 9.25
C MET A 1 -4.54 -14.49 9.70
N VAL A 2 -3.39 -14.07 9.18
CA VAL A 2 -2.07 -14.56 9.65
C VAL A 2 -1.70 -13.85 10.94
N ALA A 3 -1.68 -14.58 12.05
CA ALA A 3 -1.52 -14.00 13.40
C ALA A 3 -0.26 -13.14 13.56
N LYS A 4 0.85 -13.53 12.91
CA LYS A 4 2.13 -12.83 13.00
C LYS A 4 2.30 -11.63 12.04
N SER A 5 1.35 -11.37 11.13
CA SER A 5 1.45 -10.21 10.22
C SER A 5 1.09 -8.93 10.97
N PRO A 6 1.95 -7.90 11.06
CA PRO A 6 1.67 -6.69 11.84
C PRO A 6 0.56 -5.83 11.24
N VAL A 7 0.35 -5.90 9.93
CA VAL A 7 -0.73 -5.20 9.22
C VAL A 7 -1.51 -6.21 8.39
N ARG A 8 -2.84 -6.14 8.45
CA ARG A 8 -3.75 -7.06 7.75
C ARG A 8 -4.99 -6.30 7.27
N PHE A 9 -5.45 -6.63 6.08
CA PHE A 9 -6.66 -6.06 5.50
C PHE A 9 -7.78 -7.10 5.45
N GLU A 10 -8.97 -6.69 5.87
CA GLU A 10 -10.21 -7.38 5.52
C GLU A 10 -10.75 -6.76 4.24
N CYS A 11 -10.97 -7.60 3.24
CA CYS A 11 -11.41 -7.16 1.92
C CYS A 11 -12.67 -7.92 1.49
N GLU A 12 -13.61 -7.20 0.91
CA GLU A 12 -14.72 -7.78 0.16
C GLU A 12 -14.35 -7.85 -1.33
N TYR A 13 -14.72 -8.94 -1.99
CA TYR A 13 -14.50 -9.07 -3.44
C TYR A 13 -15.28 -8.01 -4.21
N MET A 14 -14.61 -7.35 -5.16
CA MET A 14 -15.26 -6.35 -6.03
C MET A 14 -15.36 -6.86 -7.47
N GLN A 15 -14.25 -7.21 -8.09
CA GLN A 15 -14.21 -7.70 -9.48
C GLN A 15 -12.87 -8.35 -9.81
N THR A 16 -12.83 -9.12 -10.90
CA THR A 16 -11.61 -9.66 -11.51
C THR A 16 -11.54 -9.24 -12.96
N VAL A 17 -10.43 -8.62 -13.36
CA VAL A 17 -10.12 -8.33 -14.76
C VAL A 17 -9.11 -9.36 -15.24
N ARG A 18 -9.53 -10.24 -16.16
CA ARG A 18 -8.66 -11.24 -16.77
C ARG A 18 -7.96 -10.66 -18.00
N LEU A 19 -6.64 -10.61 -17.94
CA LEU A 19 -5.79 -10.21 -19.05
C LEU A 19 -5.41 -11.46 -19.86
N PRO A 20 -5.67 -11.48 -21.18
CA PRO A 20 -5.32 -12.62 -22.02
C PRO A 20 -3.79 -12.77 -22.08
N GLY A 21 -3.32 -14.01 -21.94
CA GLY A 21 -1.93 -14.38 -22.16
C GLY A 21 -1.67 -14.77 -23.62
N ASN A 22 -0.39 -14.94 -23.97
CA ASN A 22 0.00 -15.53 -25.24
C ASN A 22 0.57 -16.94 -25.00
N PRO A 23 -0.01 -18.01 -25.55
CA PRO A 23 0.48 -19.37 -25.35
C PRO A 23 2.00 -19.51 -25.61
N PRO A 24 2.74 -20.26 -24.78
CA PRO A 24 2.27 -21.13 -23.68
C PRO A 24 2.04 -20.40 -22.35
N MET A 25 2.22 -19.08 -22.29
CA MET A 25 2.02 -18.30 -21.07
C MET A 25 0.53 -18.20 -20.74
N GLY A 26 0.20 -18.42 -19.46
CA GLY A 26 -1.18 -18.32 -18.96
C GLY A 26 -1.70 -16.89 -18.92
N THR A 27 -2.97 -16.75 -18.54
CA THR A 27 -3.62 -15.46 -18.31
C THR A 27 -3.17 -14.83 -16.98
N VAL A 28 -3.29 -13.51 -16.86
CA VAL A 28 -3.07 -12.78 -15.60
C VAL A 28 -4.41 -12.26 -15.09
N ASP A 29 -4.74 -12.56 -13.83
CA ASP A 29 -5.96 -12.06 -13.20
C ASP A 29 -5.63 -10.90 -12.27
N VAL A 30 -6.20 -9.73 -12.54
CA VAL A 30 -6.15 -8.58 -11.64
C VAL A 30 -7.40 -8.60 -10.77
N VAL A 31 -7.23 -8.90 -9.48
CA VAL A 31 -8.33 -8.96 -8.51
C VAL A 31 -8.43 -7.63 -7.76
N PHE A 32 -9.59 -6.99 -7.84
CA PHE A 32 -9.91 -5.79 -7.07
C PHE A 32 -10.75 -6.19 -5.87
N GLY A 33 -10.30 -5.77 -4.68
CA GLY A 33 -11.03 -5.95 -3.42
C GLY A 33 -11.23 -4.60 -2.72
N ARG A 34 -12.40 -4.41 -2.11
CA ARG A 34 -12.70 -3.24 -1.28
C ARG A 34 -12.24 -3.52 0.14
N VAL A 35 -11.34 -2.69 0.66
CA VAL A 35 -10.93 -2.76 2.07
C VAL A 35 -12.09 -2.33 2.95
N ILE A 36 -12.54 -3.22 3.82
CA ILE A 36 -13.64 -2.98 4.79
C ILE A 36 -13.13 -2.91 6.23
N GLY A 37 -11.88 -3.33 6.47
CA GLY A 37 -11.25 -3.25 7.79
C GLY A 37 -9.72 -3.33 7.68
N VAL A 38 -9.05 -2.67 8.63
CA VAL A 38 -7.59 -2.72 8.77
C VAL A 38 -7.26 -3.09 10.20
N HIS A 39 -6.45 -4.14 10.36
CA HIS A 39 -5.97 -4.60 11.67
C HIS A 39 -4.47 -4.34 11.75
N ILE A 40 -4.09 -3.43 12.65
CA ILE A 40 -2.70 -3.01 12.85
C ILE A 40 -2.29 -3.40 14.27
N ASP A 41 -1.13 -4.04 14.39
CA ASP A 41 -0.49 -4.28 15.68
C ASP A 41 0.05 -2.95 16.23
N GLU A 42 -0.35 -2.59 17.46
CA GLU A 42 0.06 -1.30 18.05
C GLU A 42 1.57 -1.17 18.20
N SER A 43 2.32 -2.28 18.28
CA SER A 43 3.78 -2.27 18.39
C SER A 43 4.48 -1.65 17.18
N VAL A 44 3.83 -1.62 16.01
CA VAL A 44 4.39 -1.03 14.78
C VAL A 44 3.92 0.41 14.55
N LEU A 45 3.23 1.01 15.52
CA LEU A 45 2.85 2.42 15.46
C LEU A 45 3.89 3.31 16.14
N THR A 46 4.04 4.51 15.60
CA THR A 46 4.76 5.64 16.19
C THR A 46 3.88 6.87 15.96
N ASP A 47 3.46 7.55 17.03
CA ASP A 47 2.58 8.74 16.99
C ASP A 47 1.29 8.53 16.16
N GLY A 48 0.67 7.35 16.31
CA GLY A 48 -0.57 7.00 15.61
C GLY A 48 -0.40 6.71 14.12
N LYS A 49 0.83 6.70 13.60
CA LYS A 49 1.16 6.34 12.22
C LYS A 49 1.92 5.02 12.18
N ILE A 50 1.80 4.30 11.07
CA ILE A 50 2.59 3.10 10.82
C ILE A 50 4.04 3.49 10.65
N ASP A 51 4.89 2.93 11.49
CA ASP A 51 6.33 2.99 11.36
C ASP A 51 6.79 1.79 10.51
N VAL A 52 7.08 2.04 9.23
CA VAL A 52 7.40 0.99 8.26
C VAL A 52 8.62 0.19 8.71
N SER A 53 9.61 0.83 9.35
CA SER A 53 10.81 0.15 9.86
C SER A 53 10.47 -0.95 10.87
N LYS A 54 9.41 -0.77 11.67
CA LYS A 54 8.96 -1.76 12.67
C LYS A 54 8.17 -2.92 12.03
N THR A 55 7.67 -2.75 10.81
CA THR A 55 6.91 -3.79 10.11
C THR A 55 7.77 -4.81 9.36
N ASN A 56 9.05 -4.50 9.11
CA ASN A 56 9.99 -5.30 8.32
C ASN A 56 9.36 -5.90 7.04
N PRO A 57 8.76 -5.08 6.14
CA PRO A 57 8.10 -5.59 4.96
C PRO A 57 9.11 -6.22 4.00
N ILE A 58 8.73 -7.37 3.44
CA ILE A 58 9.53 -8.11 2.47
C ILE A 58 9.06 -7.73 1.06
N ALA A 59 9.98 -7.21 0.24
CA ALA A 59 9.76 -6.95 -1.17
C ALA A 59 10.29 -8.11 -2.01
N ARG A 60 9.50 -8.59 -2.97
CA ARG A 60 9.96 -9.55 -3.99
C ARG A 60 10.80 -8.82 -5.03
N LEU A 61 12.00 -9.33 -5.29
CA LEU A 61 12.90 -8.81 -6.33
C LEU A 61 12.95 -9.80 -7.51
N GLY A 62 14.04 -9.77 -8.28
CA GLY A 62 14.29 -10.73 -9.35
C GLY A 62 14.50 -12.15 -8.83
N TYR A 63 14.12 -13.16 -9.62
CA TYR A 63 14.37 -14.58 -9.30
C TYR A 63 13.95 -14.98 -7.88
N PHE A 64 14.87 -15.49 -7.06
CA PHE A 64 14.66 -15.88 -5.66
C PHE A 64 15.16 -14.82 -4.67
N GLU A 65 15.39 -13.60 -5.14
CA GLU A 65 15.90 -12.51 -4.31
C GLU A 65 14.74 -11.77 -3.62
N TYR A 66 15.00 -11.38 -2.37
CA TYR A 66 14.07 -10.67 -1.52
C TYR A 66 14.80 -9.58 -0.77
N GLY A 67 14.17 -8.41 -0.66
CA GLY A 67 14.64 -7.29 0.15
C GLY A 67 13.79 -7.13 1.40
N VAL A 68 14.41 -6.71 2.51
CA VAL A 68 13.70 -6.29 3.72
C VAL A 68 13.84 -4.77 3.85
N ILE A 69 12.73 -4.08 4.06
CA ILE A 69 12.71 -2.63 4.23
C ILE A 69 12.84 -2.32 5.73
N ASN A 70 14.06 -1.99 6.18
CA ASN A 70 14.35 -1.66 7.58
C ASN A 70 14.39 -0.15 7.85
N GLU A 71 14.49 0.67 6.81
CA GLU A 71 14.69 2.11 6.90
C GLU A 71 13.83 2.83 5.85
N SER A 72 13.38 4.02 6.20
CA SER A 72 12.62 4.90 5.31
C SER A 72 12.94 6.35 5.64
N PHE A 73 12.76 7.24 4.68
CA PHE A 73 12.89 8.68 4.88
C PHE A 73 11.67 9.38 4.28
N GLU A 74 11.30 10.51 4.88
CA GLU A 74 10.22 11.34 4.34
C GLU A 74 10.74 12.28 3.28
N MET A 75 10.05 12.37 2.15
CA MET A 75 10.31 13.36 1.10
C MET A 75 9.01 14.04 0.72
N VAL A 76 8.96 15.36 0.84
CA VAL A 76 7.86 16.15 0.29
C VAL A 76 8.01 16.22 -1.22
N VAL A 77 6.93 15.94 -1.95
CA VAL A 77 6.91 16.02 -3.42
C VAL A 77 7.41 17.41 -3.87
N PRO A 78 8.45 17.49 -4.70
CA PRO A 78 8.92 18.77 -5.23
C PRO A 78 7.87 19.43 -6.13
N GLY A 79 7.48 20.69 -5.87
CA GLY A 79 6.52 21.43 -6.69
C GLY A 79 5.67 22.45 -5.92
N ASP A 80 4.68 23.06 -6.58
CA ASP A 80 3.72 23.97 -5.93
C ASP A 80 2.86 23.17 -4.94
N LYS A 81 3.00 23.49 -3.64
CA LYS A 81 2.29 22.83 -2.54
C LYS A 81 0.76 22.94 -2.66
N ARG A 82 0.25 23.89 -3.44
CA ARG A 82 -1.18 24.01 -3.75
C ARG A 82 -1.73 22.79 -4.50
N LEU A 83 -0.89 22.07 -5.25
CA LEU A 83 -1.30 20.87 -5.99
C LEU A 83 -1.40 19.62 -5.09
N LEU A 84 -0.79 19.64 -3.90
CA LEU A 84 -0.83 18.53 -2.94
C LEU A 84 -2.17 18.46 -2.20
N VAL A 85 -2.86 19.60 -2.11
CA VAL A 85 -4.18 19.76 -1.51
C VAL A 85 -5.13 20.16 -2.64
N GLY A 86 -5.44 19.24 -3.56
CA GLY A 86 -6.31 19.54 -4.71
C GLY A 86 -7.57 20.29 -4.27
N ASP A 87 -7.83 21.47 -4.86
CA ASP A 87 -8.98 22.41 -4.71
C ASP A 87 -9.59 22.67 -3.31
N LEU A 88 -9.11 22.04 -2.23
CA LEU A 88 -9.69 22.11 -0.88
C LEU A 88 -9.41 23.43 -0.15
N LEU A 89 -8.67 24.36 -0.76
CA LEU A 89 -8.35 25.69 -0.23
C LEU A 89 -8.90 26.83 -1.11
N ARG A 90 -9.84 26.56 -2.02
CA ARG A 90 -10.47 27.62 -2.83
C ARG A 90 -11.58 28.40 -2.10
N ASP A 91 -12.15 27.87 -1.02
CA ASP A 91 -13.16 28.56 -0.21
C ASP A 91 -12.56 29.25 1.03
N GLY A 92 -11.66 30.20 0.78
CA GLY A 92 -11.07 31.03 1.82
C GLY A 92 -10.65 32.40 1.30
N SER A 93 -11.49 33.03 0.48
CA SER A 93 -11.48 34.49 0.32
C SER A 93 -12.23 35.11 1.49
N GLU A 94 -11.51 35.82 2.37
CA GLU A 94 -12.03 36.58 3.52
C GLU A 94 -12.72 35.76 4.63
#